data_AF-A0A2D0I3R7-F1
#
_entry.id   AF-A0A2D0I3R7-F1
#
_cell.length_a   1.000
_cell.length_b   1.000
_cell.length_c   1.000
_cell.angle_alpha   90.00
_cell.angle_beta   90.00
_cell.angle_gamma   90.00
#
_symmetry.space_group_name_H-M   'P 1'
#
loop_
_entity.id
_entity.type
_entity.pdbx_description
1 polymer ?
#
loop_
_entity_poly.entity_id
_entity_poly.type
_entity_poly.pdbx_seq_one_letter_code
_entity_poly.pdbx_strand_id
1 'polypeptide(L)'
;MRITASKLYDYLQCPHRIWRDTYGPQEEKIIETNPFVQLLWDRGVRYEKEIIDSLGAYLNLSEGSLEERFKKTTEALKNKIPLIYQGVLIKDELMGIPDLLEIKPNGNYIP
;
A
#
# COMPACT_ATOMS: atom_id res chain seq x y z
N MET A 1 1.94 -10.72 -12.68
CA MET A 1 2.80 -9.78 -11.90
C MET A 1 2.09 -8.44 -11.93
N ARG A 2 1.74 -7.85 -10.79
CA ARG A 2 1.05 -6.55 -10.81
C ARG A 2 2.01 -5.37 -10.91
N ILE A 3 1.57 -4.32 -11.58
CA ILE A 3 2.28 -3.04 -11.75
C ILE A 3 1.82 -2.11 -10.63
N THR A 4 2.77 -1.66 -9.82
CA THR A 4 2.54 -0.70 -8.73
C THR A 4 3.19 0.64 -9.07
N ALA A 5 2.79 1.70 -8.35
CA ALA A 5 3.43 3.01 -8.47
C ALA A 5 4.95 2.93 -8.22
N SER A 6 5.38 2.15 -7.22
CA SER A 6 6.80 1.93 -6.93
C SER A 6 7.54 1.28 -8.09
N LYS A 7 6.93 0.29 -8.76
CA LYS A 7 7.54 -0.31 -9.96
C LYS A 7 7.67 0.71 -11.09
N LEU A 8 6.64 1.52 -11.35
CA LEU A 8 6.72 2.60 -12.34
C LEU A 8 7.84 3.58 -12.01
N TYR A 9 7.97 3.99 -10.76
CA TYR A 9 9.06 4.85 -10.30
C TYR A 9 10.43 4.17 -10.52
N ASP A 10 10.57 2.91 -10.12
CA ASP A 10 11.80 2.14 -10.28
C ASP A 10 12.21 1.96 -11.75
N TYR A 11 11.23 1.77 -12.65
CA TYR A 11 11.46 1.71 -14.10
C TYR A 11 12.01 3.02 -14.66
N LEU A 12 11.45 4.16 -14.22
CA LEU A 12 11.91 5.48 -14.64
C LEU A 12 13.35 5.76 -14.19
N GLN A 13 13.75 5.25 -13.01
CA GLN A 13 15.12 5.36 -12.54
C GLN A 13 16.05 4.40 -13.28
N CYS A 14 15.62 3.16 -13.49
CA CYS A 14 16.39 2.15 -14.22
C CYS A 14 15.45 1.06 -14.78
N PRO A 15 15.27 0.98 -16.12
CA PRO A 15 14.41 -0.04 -16.72
C PRO A 15 14.81 -1.48 -16.39
N HIS A 16 16.11 -1.75 -16.23
CA HIS A 16 16.63 -3.07 -15.88
C HIS A 16 16.32 -3.48 -14.44
N ARG A 17 16.05 -2.52 -13.55
CA ARG A 17 15.80 -2.78 -12.13
C ARG A 17 14.57 -3.67 -11.94
N ILE A 18 13.45 -3.38 -12.62
CA ILE A 18 12.24 -4.21 -12.53
C ILE A 18 12.55 -5.66 -12.90
N TRP A 19 13.26 -5.87 -14.01
CA TRP A 19 13.56 -7.22 -14.48
C TRP A 19 14.44 -7.95 -13.48
N ARG A 20 15.51 -7.31 -13.00
CA ARG A 20 16.42 -7.91 -12.01
C ARG A 20 15.71 -8.20 -10.69
N ASP A 21 14.86 -7.29 -10.21
CA ASP A 21 14.12 -7.48 -8.97
C ASP A 21 13.07 -8.60 -9.09
N THR A 22 12.53 -8.83 -10.29
CA THR A 22 11.49 -9.84 -10.51
C THR A 22 12.05 -11.22 -10.83
N TYR A 23 13.13 -11.30 -11.63
CA TYR A 23 13.62 -12.54 -12.23
C TYR A 23 15.08 -12.86 -11.92
N GLY A 24 15.85 -11.90 -11.37
CA GLY A 24 17.25 -12.11 -11.02
C GLY A 24 17.43 -13.00 -9.79
N PRO A 25 18.67 -13.44 -9.50
CA PRO A 25 19.01 -14.16 -8.28
C PRO A 25 18.59 -13.36 -7.05
N GLN A 26 17.73 -13.93 -6.21
CA GLN A 26 17.17 -13.21 -5.06
C GLN A 26 18.17 -13.12 -3.90
N GLU A 27 19.11 -14.05 -3.85
CA GLU A 27 20.24 -14.09 -2.92
C GLU A 27 21.20 -12.91 -3.06
N GLU A 28 21.23 -12.24 -4.22
CA GLU A 28 22.04 -11.03 -4.44
C GLU A 28 21.38 -9.76 -3.88
N LYS A 29 20.10 -9.82 -3.50
CA LYS A 29 19.42 -8.66 -2.92
C LYS A 29 19.96 -8.43 -1.52
N ILE A 30 20.30 -7.17 -1.24
CA ILE A 30 20.68 -6.75 0.10
C ILE A 30 19.47 -6.98 1.02
N ILE A 31 19.60 -7.94 1.94
CA ILE A 31 18.57 -8.27 2.93
C ILE A 31 18.64 -7.30 4.11
N GLU A 32 19.85 -6.81 4.42
CA GLU A 32 20.07 -5.94 5.57
C GLU A 32 19.69 -4.49 5.27
N THR A 33 18.67 -4.02 5.99
CA THR A 33 18.33 -2.60 6.00
C THR A 33 19.35 -1.84 6.84
N ASN A 34 19.91 -0.75 6.29
CA ASN A 34 20.80 0.13 7.05
C ASN A 34 20.09 0.59 8.35
N PRO A 35 20.74 0.52 9.54
CA PRO A 35 20.13 0.89 10.82
C PRO A 35 19.53 2.31 10.84
N PHE A 36 20.08 3.24 10.06
CA PHE A 36 19.52 4.58 9.90
C PHE A 36 18.19 4.57 9.14
N VAL A 37 18.07 3.75 8.09
CA VAL A 37 16.82 3.58 7.34
C VAL A 37 15.77 2.90 8.22
N GLN A 38 16.17 1.90 9.01
CA GLN A 38 15.27 1.27 9.98
C GLN A 38 14.76 2.27 11.03
N LEU A 39 15.63 3.13 11.56
CA LEU A 39 15.23 4.20 12.49
C LEU A 39 14.24 5.18 11.85
N LEU A 40 14.42 5.53 10.57
CA LEU A 40 13.50 6.39 9.84
C LEU A 40 12.13 5.73 9.67
N TRP A 41 12.08 4.44 9.33
CA TRP A 41 10.84 3.67 9.26
C TRP A 41 10.14 3.58 10.62
N ASP A 42 10.87 3.26 11.69
CA ASP A 42 10.30 3.14 13.03
C ASP A 42 9.72 4.47 13.54
N ARG A 43 10.28 5.61 13.13
CA ARG A 43 9.70 6.93 13.42
C ARG A 43 8.49 7.22 12.54
N GLY A 44 8.55 6.91 11.25
CA GLY A 44 7.44 7.08 10.31
C GLY A 44 6.21 6.28 10.71
N VAL A 45 6.38 4.98 10.97
CA VAL A 45 5.29 4.06 11.37
C VAL A 45 4.62 4.48 12.68
N ARG A 46 5.40 4.97 13.65
CA ARG A 46 4.83 5.48 14.91
C ARG A 46 3.97 6.72 14.68
N TYR A 47 4.46 7.66 13.88
CA TYR A 47 3.72 8.87 13.57
C TYR A 47 2.43 8.57 12.78
N GLU A 48 2.49 7.68 11.80
CA GLU A 48 1.30 7.25 11.06
C GLU A 48 0.25 6.64 11.99
N LYS A 49 0.65 5.76 12.90
CA LYS A 49 -0.27 5.15 13.86
C LYS A 49 -0.95 6.18 14.76
N GLU A 50 -0.19 7.15 15.28
CA GLU A 50 -0.74 8.24 16.10
C GLU A 50 -1.74 9.10 15.32
N ILE A 51 -1.46 9.38 14.03
CA ILE A 51 -2.38 10.11 13.16
C ILE A 51 -3.65 9.30 12.89
N ILE A 52 -3.53 8.01 12.58
CA ILE A 52 -4.67 7.14 12.30
C ILE A 52 -5.59 6.99 13.52
N ASP A 53 -5.00 6.83 14.71
CA ASP A 53 -5.76 6.74 15.95
C ASP A 53 -6.53 8.05 16.26
N SER A 54 -6.08 9.19 15.70
CA SER A 54 -6.77 10.49 15.83
C SER A 54 -7.91 10.72 14.82
N LEU A 55 -8.00 9.93 13.75
CA LEU A 55 -8.96 10.12 12.65
C LEU A 55 -10.37 9.57 12.94
N GLY A 56 -10.56 8.92 14.09
CA GLY A 56 -11.85 8.37 14.52
C GLY A 56 -12.04 6.89 14.13
N ALA A 57 -13.29 6.47 13.92
CA ALA A 57 -13.59 5.08 13.57
C ALA A 57 -13.24 4.78 12.10
N TYR A 58 -12.31 3.85 11.88
CA TYR A 58 -11.91 3.38 10.56
C TYR A 58 -12.00 1.85 10.45
N LEU A 59 -12.16 1.34 9.24
CA LEU A 59 -12.04 -0.08 8.96
C LEU A 59 -10.59 -0.42 8.59
N ASN A 60 -9.92 -1.21 9.43
CA ASN A 60 -8.56 -1.67 9.18
C ASN A 60 -8.54 -2.90 8.25
N LEU A 61 -7.89 -2.77 7.09
CA LEU A 61 -7.67 -3.86 6.14
C LEU A 61 -6.19 -4.19 5.91
N SER A 62 -5.31 -3.87 6.87
CA SER A 62 -3.86 -4.11 6.74
C SER A 62 -3.47 -5.60 6.76
N GLU A 63 -4.29 -6.46 7.37
CA GLU A 63 -3.99 -7.87 7.59
C GLU A 63 -4.56 -8.81 6.50
N GLY A 64 -3.85 -9.90 6.25
CA GLY A 64 -4.22 -10.95 5.31
C GLY A 64 -3.55 -10.83 3.94
N SER A 65 -3.89 -11.75 3.04
CA SER A 65 -3.37 -11.76 1.68
C SER A 65 -3.93 -10.60 0.84
N LEU A 66 -3.21 -10.23 -0.23
CA LEU A 66 -3.63 -9.15 -1.14
C LEU A 66 -5.01 -9.42 -1.78
N GLU A 67 -5.34 -10.68 -2.04
CA GLU A 67 -6.64 -11.06 -2.62
C GLU A 67 -7.77 -10.94 -1.61
N GLU A 68 -7.56 -11.37 -0.36
CA GLU A 68 -8.53 -11.21 0.72
C GLU A 68 -8.77 -9.74 1.03
N ARG A 69 -7.69 -8.96 1.14
CA ARG A 69 -7.76 -7.52 1.38
C ARG A 69 -8.48 -6.80 0.25
N PHE A 70 -8.27 -7.19 -1.00
CA PHE A 70 -9.02 -6.62 -2.14
C PHE A 70 -10.52 -6.95 -2.09
N LYS A 71 -10.88 -8.19 -1.76
CA LYS A 71 -12.29 -8.59 -1.59
C LYS A 71 -12.96 -7.75 -0.49
N LYS A 72 -12.31 -7.65 0.68
CA LYS A 72 -12.80 -6.83 1.80
C LYS A 72 -12.88 -5.34 1.44
N THR A 73 -11.90 -4.82 0.71
CA THR A 73 -11.91 -3.42 0.23
C THR A 73 -13.09 -3.18 -0.70
N THR A 74 -13.32 -4.08 -1.66
CA THR A 74 -14.45 -3.98 -2.60
C THR A 74 -15.80 -4.00 -1.87
N GLU A 75 -15.94 -4.85 -0.85
CA GLU A 75 -17.13 -4.89 0.01
C GLU A 75 -17.30 -3.60 0.82
N ALA A 76 -16.23 -3.09 1.43
CA ALA A 76 -16.25 -1.84 2.19
C ALA A 76 -16.64 -0.63 1.32
N LEU A 77 -16.14 -0.57 0.09
CA LEU A 77 -16.51 0.47 -0.90
C LEU A 77 -17.99 0.37 -1.27
N LYS A 78 -18.53 -0.84 -1.47
CA LYS A 78 -19.97 -1.06 -1.74
C LYS A 78 -20.84 -0.62 -0.56
N ASN A 79 -20.39 -0.90 0.65
CA ASN A 79 -21.08 -0.54 1.90
C ASN A 79 -20.87 0.92 2.31
N LYS A 80 -20.14 1.72 1.49
CA LYS A 80 -19.86 3.14 1.74
C LYS A 80 -19.25 3.40 3.13
N ILE A 81 -18.34 2.52 3.55
CA ILE A 81 -17.59 2.71 4.80
C ILE A 81 -16.83 4.05 4.76
N PRO A 82 -17.03 4.96 5.72
CA PRO A 82 -16.53 6.34 5.60
C PRO A 82 -15.01 6.46 5.47
N LEU A 83 -14.28 5.64 6.24
CA LEU A 83 -12.83 5.65 6.30
C LEU A 83 -12.30 4.21 6.34
N ILE A 84 -11.42 3.89 5.40
CA ILE A 84 -10.80 2.56 5.27
C ILE A 84 -9.29 2.74 5.31
N TYR A 85 -8.60 1.99 6.18
CA TYR A 85 -7.15 2.00 6.32
C TYR A 85 -6.53 0.82 5.59
N GLN A 86 -5.44 1.07 4.84
CA GLN A 86 -4.67 0.05 4.11
C GLN A 86 -5.52 -0.78 3.13
N GLY A 87 -6.47 -0.13 2.45
CA GLY A 87 -7.28 -0.76 1.41
C GLY A 87 -6.42 -1.23 0.23
N VAL A 88 -6.87 -2.26 -0.50
CA VAL A 88 -6.19 -2.75 -1.70
C VAL A 88 -7.06 -2.47 -2.91
N LEU A 89 -6.50 -1.77 -3.89
CA LEU A 89 -7.14 -1.48 -5.17
C LEU A 89 -6.43 -2.25 -6.28
N ILE A 90 -7.22 -2.93 -7.10
CA ILE A 90 -6.74 -3.65 -8.28
C ILE A 90 -7.62 -3.27 -9.45
N LYS A 91 -6.99 -2.93 -10.56
CA LYS A 91 -7.67 -2.74 -11.84
C LYS A 91 -6.77 -3.31 -12.93
N ASP A 92 -7.22 -4.39 -13.56
CA ASP A 92 -6.43 -5.14 -14.54
C ASP A 92 -5.07 -5.55 -13.93
N GLU A 93 -3.96 -5.13 -14.56
CA GLU A 93 -2.60 -5.37 -14.07
C GLU A 93 -2.14 -4.33 -13.02
N LEU A 94 -2.90 -3.26 -12.80
CA LEU A 94 -2.53 -2.18 -11.89
C LEU A 94 -2.94 -2.50 -10.45
N MET A 95 -2.08 -2.14 -9.51
CA MET A 95 -2.30 -2.33 -8.09
C MET A 95 -1.80 -1.14 -7.28
N GLY A 96 -2.60 -0.74 -6.30
CA GLY A 96 -2.25 0.26 -5.31
C GLY A 96 -2.74 -0.14 -3.92
N ILE A 97 -1.96 0.24 -2.90
CA ILE A 97 -2.35 0.14 -1.50
C ILE A 97 -2.26 1.57 -0.95
N PRO A 98 -3.36 2.34 -1.01
CA PRO A 98 -3.41 3.63 -0.35
C PRO A 98 -3.38 3.44 1.17
N ASP A 99 -2.78 4.41 1.87
CA ASP A 99 -2.76 4.40 3.33
C ASP A 99 -4.18 4.58 3.88
N LEU A 100 -4.96 5.51 3.31
CA LEU A 100 -6.35 5.77 3.68
C LEU A 100 -7.23 5.83 2.44
N LEU A 101 -8.51 5.51 2.59
CA LEU A 101 -9.56 5.74 1.60
C LEU A 101 -10.73 6.38 2.31
N GLU A 102 -11.04 7.62 1.92
CA GLU A 102 -12.09 8.42 2.55
C GLU A 102 -13.21 8.70 1.55
N ILE A 103 -14.46 8.43 1.93
CA ILE A 103 -15.62 8.84 1.12
C ILE A 103 -15.87 10.34 1.28
N LYS A 104 -16.00 11.04 0.17
CA LYS A 104 -16.36 12.47 0.15
C LYS A 104 -17.88 12.65 0.04
N PRO A 105 -18.42 13.85 0.33
CA PRO A 105 -19.86 14.12 0.24
C PRO A 105 -20.48 13.84 -1.13
N ASN A 106 -19.68 13.84 -2.20
CA ASN A 106 -20.10 13.47 -3.56
C ASN A 106 -20.21 11.95 -3.77
N GLY A 107 -19.93 11.13 -2.76
CA GLY A 107 -19.99 9.67 -2.81
C GLY A 107 -18.76 8.98 -3.38
N ASN A 108 -17.72 9.74 -3.78
CA ASN A 108 -16.48 9.19 -4.31
C ASN A 108 -15.46 8.95 -3.20
N TYR A 109 -14.64 7.92 -3.35
CA TYR A 109 -13.49 7.68 -2.48
C TYR A 109 -12.25 8.42 -2.99
N ILE A 110 -11.50 8.99 -2.06
CA ILE A 110 -10.20 9.60 -2.32
C ILE A 110 -9.14 8.85 -1.49
N PRO A 111 -8.04 8.41 -2.12
CA PRO A 111 -6.88 7.86 -1.45
C PRO A 111 -5.98 8.93 -0.82
#